data_AF-A0AAV1HPZ3-F1
#
_entry.id   AF-A0AAV1HPZ3-F1
#
_cell.length_a   1.000
_cell.length_b   1.000
_cell.length_c   1.000
_cell.angle_alpha   90.00
_cell.angle_beta   90.00
_cell.angle_gamma   90.00
#
_symmetry.space_group_name_H-M   'P 1'
#
loop_
_entity.id
_entity.type
_entity.pdbx_description
1 polymer ?
#
loop_
_entity_poly.entity_id
_entity_poly.type
_entity_poly.pdbx_seq_one_letter_code
_entity_poly.pdbx_strand_id
1 'polypeptide(L)'
;MANELFKSLVSSPLSSAPLCRGSLYKARSGDHRTSLKFQMSTSKPQLTLLTAGTPNGWKPSITLEELGVPYEVKSISLSKNEQKEDVKKQAEVMSWLMFQMGGLGPMQGQANHFVRYAPEQIEYAKNRYVNETNRLYQVLNDRLKDREWLAADQYSIADIANFSWVFCYFWAGATIDDKPHLKAWYDRMMARPAVQKGLDVPEVNSFKKVLEGGGQINEDEVEKKVAEARKFMGSTAKK
;
A
#
# COMPACT_ATOMS: atom_id res chain seq x y z
N MET A 1 -33.27 16.69 -42.57
CA MET A 1 -33.10 17.73 -41.53
C MET A 1 -32.23 17.21 -40.36
N ALA A 2 -31.06 16.61 -40.67
CA ALA A 2 -30.11 16.10 -39.67
C ALA A 2 -28.64 16.11 -40.16
N ASN A 3 -28.35 16.69 -41.34
CA ASN A 3 -27.03 16.59 -41.98
C ASN A 3 -26.34 17.96 -42.20
N GLU A 4 -26.97 19.06 -41.79
CA GLU A 4 -26.44 20.44 -41.90
C GLU A 4 -25.94 20.98 -40.55
N LEU A 5 -26.20 20.29 -39.42
CA LEU A 5 -25.71 20.69 -38.10
C LEU A 5 -24.31 20.10 -37.76
N PHE A 6 -23.79 19.18 -38.57
CA PHE A 6 -22.49 18.53 -38.32
C PHE A 6 -21.32 19.19 -39.07
N LYS A 7 -21.60 20.11 -40.01
CA LYS A 7 -20.57 20.75 -40.86
C LYS A 7 -20.08 22.11 -40.37
N SER A 8 -20.67 22.72 -39.33
CA SER A 8 -20.18 24.01 -38.80
C SER A 8 -19.20 23.88 -37.63
N LEU A 9 -18.92 22.67 -37.15
CA LEU A 9 -18.03 22.44 -36.00
C LEU A 9 -16.57 22.13 -36.37
N VAL A 10 -16.23 22.06 -37.66
CA VAL A 10 -14.89 21.71 -38.13
C VAL A 10 -14.41 22.67 -39.21
N SER A 11 -14.24 23.94 -38.87
CA SER A 11 -13.48 24.87 -39.70
C SER A 11 -12.87 26.01 -38.89
N SER A 12 -11.66 25.81 -38.38
CA SER A 12 -10.67 26.88 -38.22
C SER A 12 -9.26 26.29 -38.23
N PRO A 13 -8.30 26.95 -38.91
CA PRO A 13 -7.01 26.36 -39.22
C PRO A 13 -6.10 26.27 -37.99
N LEU A 14 -5.38 25.14 -37.90
CA LEU A 14 -4.26 24.94 -37.00
C LEU A 14 -3.19 26.02 -37.25
N SER A 15 -2.96 26.89 -36.27
CA SER A 15 -1.77 27.73 -36.21
C SER A 15 -0.81 27.14 -35.17
N SER A 16 0.40 26.84 -35.62
CA SER A 16 1.50 26.28 -34.87
C SER A 16 2.25 27.36 -34.08
N ALA A 17 2.15 27.36 -32.73
CA ALA A 17 3.18 27.84 -31.78
C ALA A 17 2.66 27.77 -30.33
N PRO A 18 3.56 27.61 -29.33
CA PRO A 18 3.21 27.13 -27.99
C PRO A 18 2.72 28.28 -27.09
N LEU A 19 1.62 28.06 -26.38
CA LEU A 19 1.14 29.02 -25.39
C LEU A 19 0.79 28.32 -24.07
N CYS A 20 1.79 28.31 -23.19
CA CYS A 20 1.55 28.69 -21.80
C CYS A 20 0.77 30.01 -21.78
N ARG A 21 -0.44 30.03 -21.23
CA ARG A 21 -1.00 31.19 -20.51
C ARG A 21 -2.30 30.77 -19.81
N GLY A 22 -2.31 31.01 -18.51
CA GLY A 22 -3.43 30.69 -17.64
C GLY A 22 -4.65 31.59 -17.83
N SER A 23 -5.71 31.14 -17.15
CA SER A 23 -6.85 31.91 -16.64
C SER A 23 -7.74 32.62 -17.64
N LEU A 24 -8.90 32.03 -17.95
CA LEU A 24 -10.17 32.75 -18.04
C LEU A 24 -11.36 31.81 -17.70
N TYR A 25 -11.60 31.59 -16.40
CA TYR A 25 -12.96 31.29 -15.92
C TYR A 25 -13.48 32.55 -15.22
N LYS A 26 -14.46 33.20 -15.84
CA LYS A 26 -15.18 34.35 -15.28
C LYS A 26 -16.07 33.82 -14.16
N ALA A 27 -15.67 34.02 -12.91
CA ALA A 27 -16.49 33.66 -11.74
C ALA A 27 -17.79 34.48 -11.74
N ARG A 28 -18.95 33.81 -11.64
CA ARG A 28 -20.17 34.45 -11.17
C ARG A 28 -19.98 34.81 -9.71
N SER A 29 -20.28 36.06 -9.37
CA SER A 29 -20.20 36.61 -8.03
C SER A 29 -21.12 35.84 -7.06
N GLY A 30 -20.52 35.17 -6.07
CA GLY A 30 -21.22 34.60 -4.92
C GLY A 30 -21.08 33.09 -4.77
N ASP A 31 -19.88 32.59 -4.46
CA ASP A 31 -19.73 31.31 -3.77
C ASP A 31 -18.45 31.32 -2.91
N HIS A 32 -18.59 30.99 -1.61
CA HIS A 32 -17.49 30.90 -0.64
C HIS A 32 -16.73 29.58 -0.82
N ARG A 33 -16.14 29.37 -2.00
CA ARG A 33 -15.19 28.28 -2.23
C ARG A 33 -13.78 28.81 -2.23
N THR A 34 -13.09 28.59 -1.11
CA THR A 34 -11.65 28.69 -0.96
C THR A 34 -10.97 28.12 -2.20
N SER A 35 -10.30 28.96 -2.98
CA SER A 35 -9.51 28.50 -4.13
C SER A 35 -8.32 27.71 -3.58
N LEU A 36 -8.42 26.39 -3.53
CA LEU A 36 -7.25 25.52 -3.43
C LEU A 36 -6.44 25.73 -4.71
N LYS A 37 -5.46 26.64 -4.66
CA LYS A 37 -4.45 26.78 -5.70
C LYS A 37 -3.61 25.51 -5.67
N PHE A 38 -3.90 24.59 -6.59
CA PHE A 38 -3.09 23.40 -6.78
C PHE A 38 -1.72 23.84 -7.29
N GLN A 39 -0.72 23.91 -6.40
CA GLN A 39 0.66 24.11 -6.82
C GLN A 39 1.11 22.84 -7.54
N MET A 40 1.25 22.94 -8.86
CA MET A 40 1.85 21.88 -9.68
C MET A 40 3.28 21.65 -9.22
N SER A 41 3.55 20.49 -8.65
CA SER A 41 4.89 20.10 -8.20
C SER A 41 5.84 20.04 -9.40
N THR A 42 7.01 20.68 -9.29
CA THR A 42 8.09 20.65 -10.28
C THR A 42 8.99 19.42 -10.14
N SER A 43 8.71 18.53 -9.18
CA SER A 43 9.44 17.27 -9.03
C SER A 43 9.02 16.27 -10.10
N LYS A 44 9.98 15.50 -10.63
CA LYS A 44 9.73 14.33 -11.50
C LYS A 44 8.55 13.51 -10.94
N PRO A 45 7.55 13.15 -11.77
CA PRO A 45 6.36 12.45 -11.27
C PRO A 45 6.76 11.15 -10.59
N GLN A 46 6.22 10.91 -9.38
CA GLN A 46 6.51 9.70 -8.60
C GLN A 46 5.76 8.47 -9.10
N LEU A 47 4.73 8.66 -9.95
CA LEU A 47 3.91 7.60 -10.50
C LEU A 47 4.23 7.39 -11.99
N THR A 48 4.46 6.15 -12.40
CA THR A 48 4.51 5.77 -13.81
C THR A 48 3.25 4.98 -14.16
N LEU A 49 2.45 5.48 -15.10
CA LEU A 49 1.31 4.78 -15.65
C LEU A 49 1.75 3.93 -16.85
N LEU A 50 1.82 2.62 -16.65
CA LEU A 50 1.95 1.63 -17.73
C LEU A 50 0.56 1.36 -18.31
N THR A 51 0.29 1.80 -19.54
CA THR A 51 -1.06 1.69 -20.12
C THR A 51 -1.03 1.50 -21.64
N ALA A 52 -2.17 1.12 -22.21
CA ALA A 52 -2.40 1.04 -23.65
C ALA A 52 -3.64 1.85 -24.01
N GLY A 53 -3.72 2.37 -25.23
CA GLY A 53 -4.85 3.14 -25.76
C GLY A 53 -6.13 2.32 -25.93
N THR A 54 -6.72 1.89 -24.81
CA THR A 54 -7.91 1.04 -24.72
C THR A 54 -8.91 1.65 -23.76
N PRO A 55 -10.21 1.33 -23.85
CA PRO A 55 -11.21 1.82 -22.89
C PRO A 55 -10.87 1.53 -21.43
N ASN A 56 -10.19 0.43 -21.13
CA ASN A 56 -9.72 0.13 -19.78
C ASN A 56 -8.46 0.92 -19.39
N GLY A 57 -7.53 1.11 -20.33
CA GLY A 57 -6.32 1.91 -20.12
C GLY A 57 -6.58 3.41 -19.94
N TRP A 58 -7.71 3.92 -20.44
CA TRP A 58 -8.13 5.31 -20.24
C TRP A 58 -8.74 5.60 -18.87
N LYS A 59 -9.30 4.60 -18.18
CA LYS A 59 -9.86 4.77 -16.83
C LYS A 59 -8.83 5.36 -15.86
N PRO A 60 -7.64 4.76 -15.66
CA PRO A 60 -6.65 5.31 -14.75
C PRO A 60 -6.09 6.66 -15.21
N SER A 61 -5.90 6.89 -16.52
CA SER A 61 -5.43 8.21 -16.98
C SER A 61 -6.46 9.31 -16.71
N ILE A 62 -7.74 9.07 -16.99
CA ILE A 62 -8.82 10.02 -16.64
C ILE A 62 -8.82 10.27 -15.13
N THR A 63 -8.76 9.22 -14.31
CA THR A 63 -8.70 9.39 -12.85
C THR A 63 -7.50 10.21 -12.39
N LEU A 64 -6.31 10.00 -12.97
CA LEU A 64 -5.10 10.75 -12.59
C LEU A 64 -5.21 12.23 -13.00
N GLU A 65 -5.77 12.52 -14.17
CA GLU A 65 -6.07 13.89 -14.60
C GLU A 65 -7.09 14.56 -13.68
N GLU A 66 -8.18 13.87 -13.33
CA GLU A 66 -9.23 14.38 -12.42
C GLU A 66 -8.69 14.65 -11.01
N LEU A 67 -7.78 13.82 -10.51
CA LEU A 67 -7.16 13.99 -9.19
C LEU A 67 -5.97 14.97 -9.18
N GLY A 68 -5.53 15.45 -10.35
CA GLY A 68 -4.35 16.32 -10.47
C GLY A 68 -3.04 15.65 -10.03
N VAL A 69 -2.97 14.31 -10.08
CA VAL A 69 -1.79 13.55 -9.60
C VAL A 69 -0.73 13.52 -10.70
N PRO A 70 0.49 14.05 -10.50
CA PRO A 70 1.54 14.02 -11.52
C PRO A 70 1.98 12.58 -11.84
N TYR A 71 2.03 12.23 -13.13
CA TYR A 71 2.42 10.90 -13.60
C TYR A 71 3.24 10.95 -14.89
N GLU A 72 4.06 9.92 -15.12
CA GLU A 72 4.74 9.64 -16.39
C GLU A 72 3.99 8.52 -17.12
N VAL A 73 3.73 8.67 -18.41
CA VAL A 73 3.09 7.62 -19.22
C VAL A 73 4.15 6.75 -19.90
N LYS A 74 4.04 5.44 -19.73
CA LYS A 74 4.75 4.45 -20.53
C LYS A 74 3.72 3.61 -21.28
N SER A 75 3.64 3.83 -22.59
CA SER A 75 2.76 3.03 -23.45
C SER A 75 3.30 1.60 -23.55
N ILE A 76 2.41 0.61 -23.41
CA ILE A 76 2.72 -0.80 -23.63
C ILE A 76 1.96 -1.33 -24.84
N SER A 77 2.65 -2.13 -25.66
CA SER A 77 2.09 -2.79 -26.84
C SER A 77 1.48 -4.14 -26.48
N LEU A 78 0.14 -4.18 -26.43
CA LEU A 78 -0.59 -5.43 -26.18
C LEU A 78 -0.39 -6.47 -27.30
N SER A 79 -0.24 -6.01 -28.55
CA SER A 79 -0.02 -6.88 -29.72
C SER A 79 1.36 -7.54 -29.71
N LYS A 80 2.37 -6.88 -29.14
CA LYS A 80 3.70 -7.46 -28.94
C LYS A 80 3.82 -8.30 -27.66
N ASN A 81 2.75 -8.42 -26.87
CA ASN A 81 2.76 -9.05 -25.56
C ASN A 81 3.72 -8.38 -24.56
N GLU A 82 3.96 -7.06 -24.66
CA GLU A 82 4.83 -6.32 -23.71
C GLU A 82 4.32 -6.42 -22.26
N GLN A 83 3.00 -6.55 -22.06
CA GLN A 83 2.39 -6.80 -20.75
C GLN A 83 2.79 -8.14 -20.13
N LYS A 84 3.26 -9.08 -20.95
CA LYS A 84 3.76 -10.40 -20.54
C LYS A 84 5.29 -10.43 -20.52
N GLU A 85 5.98 -9.32 -20.75
CA GLU A 85 7.41 -9.30 -20.56
C GLU A 85 7.74 -9.55 -19.08
N ASP A 86 8.70 -10.45 -18.86
CA ASP A 86 9.12 -10.93 -17.56
C ASP A 86 8.03 -11.63 -16.71
N VAL A 87 7.23 -12.52 -17.33
CA VAL A 87 6.22 -13.35 -16.63
C VAL A 87 6.80 -14.05 -15.40
N LYS A 88 8.08 -14.44 -15.42
CA LYS A 88 8.72 -15.11 -14.28
C LYS A 88 8.80 -14.20 -13.06
N LYS A 89 9.24 -12.94 -13.23
CA LYS A 89 9.25 -11.97 -12.13
C LYS A 89 7.84 -11.60 -11.67
N GLN A 90 6.90 -11.43 -12.59
CA GLN A 90 5.50 -11.17 -12.22
C GLN A 90 4.90 -12.34 -11.41
N ALA A 91 5.14 -13.58 -11.84
CA ALA A 91 4.69 -14.77 -11.15
C ALA A 91 5.35 -14.92 -9.78
N GLU A 92 6.63 -14.56 -9.65
CA GLU A 92 7.33 -14.55 -8.37
C GLU A 92 6.72 -13.52 -7.40
N VAL A 93 6.51 -12.27 -7.84
CA VAL A 93 5.84 -11.24 -7.03
C VAL A 93 4.45 -11.70 -6.61
N MET A 94 3.68 -12.26 -7.55
CA MET A 94 2.33 -12.76 -7.27
C MET A 94 2.35 -13.92 -6.27
N SER A 95 3.33 -14.82 -6.37
CA SER A 95 3.46 -15.96 -5.45
C SER A 95 3.71 -15.48 -4.02
N TRP A 96 4.59 -14.49 -3.83
CA TRP A 96 4.86 -13.92 -2.49
C TRP A 96 3.71 -13.05 -1.96
N LEU A 97 2.95 -12.40 -2.85
CA LEU A 97 1.71 -11.75 -2.47
C LEU A 97 0.66 -12.77 -1.99
N MET A 98 0.51 -13.89 -2.71
CA MET A 98 -0.44 -14.95 -2.31
C MET A 98 0.01 -15.70 -1.06
N PHE A 99 1.32 -15.86 -0.83
CA PHE A 99 1.86 -16.32 0.44
C PHE A 99 1.40 -15.44 1.61
N GLN A 100 1.42 -14.11 1.42
CA GLN A 100 0.91 -13.18 2.43
C GLN A 100 -0.60 -13.34 2.62
N MET A 101 -1.37 -13.34 1.53
CA MET A 101 -2.84 -13.35 1.57
C MET A 101 -3.42 -14.66 2.12
N GLY A 102 -2.81 -15.81 1.81
CA GLY A 102 -3.29 -17.13 2.22
C GLY A 102 -2.59 -17.71 3.45
N GLY A 103 -1.41 -17.21 3.79
CA GLY A 103 -0.59 -17.71 4.90
C GLY A 103 -0.43 -16.68 6.01
N LEU A 104 0.50 -15.73 5.82
CA LEU A 104 0.94 -14.84 6.89
C LEU A 104 -0.20 -14.03 7.52
N GLY A 105 -0.98 -13.32 6.70
CA GLY A 105 -2.04 -12.45 7.19
C GLY A 105 -3.08 -13.21 8.04
N PRO A 106 -3.74 -14.24 7.49
CA PRO A 106 -4.72 -15.01 8.25
C PRO A 106 -4.16 -15.67 9.52
N MET A 107 -2.95 -16.25 9.46
CA MET A 107 -2.38 -16.96 10.62
C MET A 107 -1.98 -15.99 11.74
N GLN A 108 -1.38 -14.86 11.41
CA GLN A 108 -1.07 -13.82 12.39
C GLN A 108 -2.36 -13.18 12.94
N GLY A 109 -3.41 -13.04 12.11
CA GLY A 109 -4.73 -12.61 12.57
C GLY A 109 -5.31 -13.53 13.65
N GLN A 110 -5.19 -14.85 13.47
CA GLN A 110 -5.59 -15.83 14.49
C GLN A 110 -4.71 -15.73 15.75
N ALA A 111 -3.40 -15.56 15.59
CA ALA A 111 -2.49 -15.36 16.73
C ALA A 111 -2.90 -14.12 17.54
N ASN A 112 -3.12 -12.98 16.88
CA ASN A 112 -3.62 -11.76 17.51
C ASN A 112 -4.92 -12.02 18.29
N HIS A 113 -5.87 -12.76 17.70
CA HIS A 113 -7.12 -13.10 18.35
C HIS A 113 -6.91 -13.89 19.64
N PHE A 114 -6.22 -15.03 19.59
CA PHE A 114 -6.06 -15.88 20.77
C PHE A 114 -5.11 -15.31 21.82
N VAL A 115 -4.12 -14.50 21.42
CA VAL A 115 -3.18 -13.86 22.34
C VAL A 115 -3.79 -12.65 23.03
N ARG A 116 -4.52 -11.80 22.30
CA ARG A 116 -4.95 -10.48 22.81
C ARG A 116 -6.45 -10.40 23.11
N TYR A 117 -7.27 -11.08 22.32
CA TYR A 117 -8.68 -10.75 22.20
C TYR A 117 -9.65 -11.81 22.73
N ALA A 118 -9.29 -13.09 22.69
CA ALA A 118 -10.15 -14.16 23.15
C ALA A 118 -10.54 -13.96 24.64
N PRO A 119 -11.84 -14.04 24.99
CA PRO A 119 -12.30 -13.81 26.36
C PRO A 119 -11.76 -14.87 27.32
N GLU A 120 -11.57 -16.09 26.82
CA GLU A 120 -10.97 -17.20 27.54
C GLU A 120 -9.60 -17.52 26.95
N GLN A 121 -8.65 -17.81 27.83
CA GLN A 121 -7.28 -18.11 27.43
C GLN A 121 -7.17 -19.59 27.04
N ILE A 122 -7.13 -19.86 25.74
CA ILE A 122 -7.00 -21.22 25.19
C ILE A 122 -5.55 -21.46 24.77
N GLU A 123 -4.77 -22.07 25.67
CA GLU A 123 -3.32 -22.18 25.53
C GLU A 123 -2.89 -22.93 24.25
N TYR A 124 -3.58 -24.02 23.91
CA TYR A 124 -3.33 -24.74 22.66
C TYR A 124 -3.53 -23.86 21.41
N ALA A 125 -4.60 -23.07 21.37
CA ALA A 125 -4.92 -22.24 20.21
C ALA A 125 -3.88 -21.12 20.04
N LYS A 126 -3.49 -20.45 21.14
CA LYS A 126 -2.39 -19.47 21.12
C LYS A 126 -1.12 -20.09 20.55
N ASN A 127 -0.64 -21.17 21.18
CA ASN A 127 0.61 -21.79 20.80
C ASN A 127 0.59 -22.25 19.34
N ARG A 128 -0.54 -22.80 18.87
CA ARG A 128 -0.72 -23.18 17.47
C ARG A 128 -0.48 -22.00 16.51
N TYR A 129 -1.16 -20.87 16.73
CA TYR A 129 -1.10 -19.75 15.78
C TYR A 129 0.14 -18.88 15.93
N VAL A 130 0.68 -18.75 17.15
CA VAL A 130 1.98 -18.09 17.38
C VAL A 130 3.10 -18.89 16.70
N ASN A 131 3.12 -20.22 16.86
CA ASN A 131 4.13 -21.06 16.24
C ASN A 131 4.02 -21.04 14.71
N GLU A 132 2.81 -21.08 14.15
CA GLU A 132 2.66 -20.98 12.69
C GLU A 132 3.08 -19.60 12.17
N THR A 133 2.79 -18.52 12.91
CA THR A 133 3.27 -17.17 12.56
C THR A 133 4.80 -17.12 12.55
N ASN A 134 5.45 -17.65 13.60
CA ASN A 134 6.91 -17.72 13.67
C ASN A 134 7.52 -18.60 12.56
N ARG A 135 6.85 -19.70 12.18
CA ARG A 135 7.26 -20.54 11.05
C ARG A 135 7.18 -19.78 9.72
N LEU A 136 6.12 -19.00 9.51
CA LEU A 136 5.96 -18.16 8.31
C LEU A 136 7.01 -17.04 8.27
N TYR A 137 7.37 -16.47 9.42
CA TYR A 137 8.51 -15.55 9.53
C TYR A 137 9.84 -16.24 9.20
N GLN A 138 10.02 -17.51 9.58
CA GLN A 138 11.21 -18.26 9.17
C GLN A 138 11.28 -18.42 7.65
N VAL A 139 10.15 -18.68 6.99
CA VAL A 139 10.11 -18.73 5.50
C VAL A 139 10.55 -17.41 4.88
N LEU A 140 10.10 -16.27 5.43
CA LEU A 140 10.55 -14.95 4.98
C LEU A 140 12.05 -14.75 5.24
N ASN A 141 12.53 -15.11 6.43
CA ASN A 141 13.95 -15.02 6.78
C ASN A 141 14.83 -15.82 5.82
N ASP A 142 14.48 -17.08 5.55
CA ASP A 142 15.25 -17.95 4.66
C ASP A 142 15.22 -17.42 3.23
N ARG A 143 14.07 -16.89 2.79
CA ARG A 143 13.94 -16.23 1.49
C ARG A 143 14.87 -15.02 1.36
N LEU A 144 15.02 -14.25 2.44
CA LEU A 144 15.79 -13.00 2.46
C LEU A 144 17.29 -13.20 2.70
N LYS A 145 17.75 -14.43 2.91
CA LYS A 145 19.17 -14.74 3.22
C LYS A 145 20.16 -14.08 2.27
N ASP A 146 19.91 -14.20 0.97
CA ASP A 146 20.78 -13.69 -0.10
C ASP A 146 20.03 -12.68 -1.00
N ARG A 147 18.98 -12.04 -0.46
CA ARG A 147 18.08 -11.16 -1.23
C ARG A 147 17.78 -9.87 -0.51
N GLU A 148 17.75 -8.78 -1.27
CA GLU A 148 17.33 -7.49 -0.75
C GLU A 148 15.82 -7.39 -0.55
N TRP A 149 15.05 -7.95 -1.50
CA TRP A 149 13.60 -7.89 -1.57
C TRP A 149 13.01 -9.28 -1.81
N LEU A 150 11.73 -9.47 -1.47
CA LEU A 150 11.11 -10.79 -1.51
C LEU A 150 11.03 -11.39 -2.92
N ALA A 151 10.85 -10.57 -3.95
CA ALA A 151 10.55 -11.03 -5.29
C ALA A 151 11.22 -10.16 -6.37
N ALA A 152 11.49 -10.76 -7.53
CA ALA A 152 11.87 -10.07 -8.75
C ALA A 152 13.12 -9.18 -8.63
N ASP A 153 13.99 -9.46 -7.66
CA ASP A 153 15.21 -8.70 -7.34
C ASP A 153 14.98 -7.19 -7.17
N GLN A 154 13.76 -6.79 -6.78
CA GLN A 154 13.36 -5.40 -6.61
C GLN A 154 12.25 -5.23 -5.57
N TYR A 155 12.14 -4.03 -5.00
CA TYR A 155 11.06 -3.66 -4.09
C TYR A 155 9.70 -3.77 -4.80
N SER A 156 8.74 -4.48 -4.20
CA SER A 156 7.46 -4.79 -4.84
C SER A 156 6.28 -4.73 -3.87
N ILE A 157 5.07 -4.92 -4.42
CA ILE A 157 3.84 -5.06 -3.62
C ILE A 157 3.88 -6.27 -2.67
N ALA A 158 4.68 -7.30 -2.97
CA ALA A 158 4.86 -8.42 -2.06
C ALA A 158 5.55 -7.99 -0.77
N ASP A 159 6.57 -7.12 -0.85
CA ASP A 159 7.24 -6.57 0.32
C ASP A 159 6.29 -5.71 1.15
N ILE A 160 5.53 -4.83 0.49
CA ILE A 160 4.55 -3.95 1.14
C ILE A 160 3.49 -4.77 1.89
N ALA A 161 2.92 -5.78 1.23
CA ALA A 161 1.87 -6.62 1.79
C ALA A 161 2.39 -7.41 3.00
N ASN A 162 3.54 -8.08 2.88
CA ASN A 162 4.11 -8.84 4.00
C ASN A 162 4.52 -7.91 5.15
N PHE A 163 5.14 -6.77 4.84
CA PHE A 163 5.62 -5.83 5.85
C PHE A 163 4.48 -5.25 6.69
N SER A 164 3.30 -5.01 6.10
CA SER A 164 2.15 -4.48 6.86
C SER A 164 1.76 -5.36 8.06
N TRP A 165 2.03 -6.67 7.99
CA TRP A 165 1.81 -7.64 9.06
C TRP A 165 3.03 -7.83 9.96
N VAL A 166 4.23 -7.95 9.37
CA VAL A 166 5.49 -8.07 10.14
C VAL A 166 5.71 -6.81 11.00
N PHE A 167 5.28 -5.63 10.54
CA PHE A 167 5.37 -4.37 11.29
C PHE A 167 4.88 -4.50 12.74
N CYS A 168 3.78 -5.21 12.96
CA CYS A 168 3.15 -5.42 14.26
C CYS A 168 3.38 -6.82 14.84
N TYR A 169 4.53 -7.45 14.56
CA TYR A 169 4.83 -8.83 14.98
C TYR A 169 4.63 -9.10 16.49
N PHE A 170 5.00 -8.13 17.34
CA PHE A 170 4.88 -8.21 18.80
C PHE A 170 3.44 -8.35 19.28
N TRP A 171 2.49 -7.81 18.50
CA TRP A 171 1.07 -7.90 18.82
C TRP A 171 0.57 -9.35 18.78
N ALA A 172 1.17 -10.15 17.89
CA ALA A 172 0.90 -11.58 17.76
C ALA A 172 1.64 -12.45 18.78
N GLY A 173 2.48 -11.87 19.65
CA GLY A 173 3.39 -12.64 20.51
C GLY A 173 4.50 -13.38 19.74
N ALA A 174 4.77 -12.97 18.50
CA ALA A 174 5.87 -13.48 17.69
C ALA A 174 7.15 -12.68 17.95
N THR A 175 8.29 -13.17 17.43
CA THR A 175 9.57 -12.43 17.45
C THR A 175 10.29 -12.51 16.11
N ILE A 176 11.07 -11.46 15.83
CA ILE A 176 11.96 -11.37 14.67
C ILE A 176 13.45 -11.32 15.08
N ASP A 177 13.77 -11.30 16.37
CA ASP A 177 15.13 -11.10 16.88
C ASP A 177 16.07 -12.27 16.56
N ASP A 178 15.50 -13.48 16.47
CA ASP A 178 16.16 -14.72 16.06
C ASP A 178 16.24 -14.90 14.53
N LYS A 179 15.76 -13.92 13.75
CA LYS A 179 15.64 -13.99 12.28
C LYS A 179 16.40 -12.84 11.63
N PRO A 180 17.73 -12.94 11.50
CA PRO A 180 18.60 -11.82 11.14
C PRO A 180 18.28 -11.22 9.77
N HIS A 181 17.90 -12.04 8.78
CA HIS A 181 17.61 -11.57 7.43
C HIS A 181 16.24 -10.89 7.36
N LEU A 182 15.25 -11.44 8.07
CA LEU A 182 13.95 -10.80 8.23
C LEU A 182 14.09 -9.47 8.96
N LYS A 183 14.90 -9.41 10.02
CA LYS A 183 15.15 -8.18 10.77
C LYS A 183 15.85 -7.13 9.89
N ALA A 184 16.87 -7.50 9.12
CA ALA A 184 17.54 -6.58 8.21
C ALA A 184 16.58 -6.02 7.14
N TRP A 185 15.68 -6.84 6.61
CA TRP A 185 14.63 -6.40 5.69
C TRP A 185 13.59 -5.51 6.38
N TYR A 186 13.20 -5.82 7.62
CA TYR A 186 12.31 -4.98 8.44
C TYR A 186 12.89 -3.59 8.65
N ASP A 187 14.15 -3.51 9.07
CA ASP A 187 14.86 -2.24 9.30
C ASP A 187 14.94 -1.43 7.99
N ARG A 188 15.21 -2.11 6.86
CA ARG A 188 15.20 -1.50 5.52
C ARG A 188 13.83 -0.95 5.14
N MET A 189 12.76 -1.67 5.44
CA MET A 189 11.38 -1.21 5.20
C MET A 189 11.05 0.01 6.06
N MET A 190 11.39 -0.02 7.35
CA MET A 190 11.18 1.09 8.28
C MET A 190 11.98 2.34 7.92
N ALA A 191 13.15 2.19 7.29
CA ALA A 191 13.95 3.31 6.82
C ALA A 191 13.31 4.08 5.64
N ARG A 192 12.28 3.53 4.97
CA ARG A 192 11.64 4.16 3.81
C ARG A 192 10.69 5.28 4.26
N PRO A 193 10.86 6.54 3.82
CA PRO A 193 9.96 7.63 4.21
C PRO A 193 8.49 7.40 3.82
N ALA A 194 8.25 6.72 2.68
CA ALA A 194 6.91 6.39 2.23
C ALA A 194 6.22 5.35 3.12
N VAL A 195 6.97 4.37 3.64
CA VAL A 195 6.45 3.36 4.58
C VAL A 195 6.09 4.03 5.90
N GLN A 196 6.97 4.88 6.43
CA GLN A 196 6.68 5.64 7.65
C GLN A 196 5.42 6.48 7.49
N LYS A 197 5.29 7.26 6.42
CA LYS A 197 4.08 8.06 6.16
C LYS A 197 2.84 7.18 5.99
N GLY A 198 2.95 6.09 5.22
CA GLY A 198 1.83 5.19 4.93
C GLY A 198 1.28 4.50 6.18
N LEU A 199 2.14 4.17 7.15
CA LEU A 199 1.70 3.60 8.41
C LEU A 199 0.83 4.55 9.24
N ASP A 200 0.95 5.88 9.07
CA ASP A 200 0.19 6.92 9.78
C ASP A 200 -1.12 7.33 9.09
N VAL A 201 -1.61 6.51 8.15
CA VAL A 201 -2.87 6.73 7.43
C VAL A 201 -3.82 5.57 7.76
N PRO A 202 -5.10 5.83 8.11
CA PRO A 202 -5.77 7.15 8.13
C PRO A 202 -5.40 8.03 9.34
N GLU A 203 -4.90 7.43 10.42
CA GLU A 203 -4.53 8.11 11.66
C GLU A 203 -3.11 7.75 12.06
N VAL A 204 -2.48 8.61 12.87
CA VAL A 204 -1.11 8.39 13.38
C VAL A 204 -1.02 7.03 14.05
N ASN A 205 -0.06 6.22 13.62
CA ASN A 205 -0.01 4.83 14.03
C ASN A 205 0.45 4.70 15.48
N SER A 206 -0.48 4.30 16.33
CA SER A 206 -0.18 4.15 17.75
C SER A 206 0.76 2.97 18.07
N PHE A 207 0.93 1.99 17.16
CA PHE A 207 1.93 0.93 17.33
C PHE A 207 3.36 1.41 17.16
N LYS A 208 3.59 2.52 16.44
CA LYS A 208 4.93 3.12 16.39
C LYS A 208 5.41 3.63 17.75
N LYS A 209 4.50 3.91 18.69
CA LYS A 209 4.85 4.28 20.06
C LYS A 209 5.26 3.06 20.90
N VAL A 210 4.76 1.88 20.54
CA VAL A 210 5.13 0.61 21.18
C VAL A 210 6.54 0.18 20.76
N LEU A 211 6.90 0.48 19.52
CA LEU A 211 8.24 0.28 18.98
C LEU A 211 9.09 1.51 19.31
N GLU A 212 9.59 1.59 20.55
CA GLU A 212 10.56 2.62 20.90
C GLU A 212 11.80 2.46 20.01
N GLY A 213 12.38 3.59 19.58
CA GLY A 213 13.55 3.58 18.68
C GLY A 213 14.62 2.62 19.20
N GLY A 214 15.02 1.66 18.37
CA GLY A 214 15.97 0.60 18.75
C GLY A 214 15.37 -0.80 18.88
N GLY A 215 14.06 -0.98 18.67
CA GLY A 215 13.43 -2.31 18.59
C GLY A 215 13.01 -2.90 19.94
N GLN A 216 13.01 -2.10 21.01
CA GLN A 216 12.45 -2.50 22.30
C GLN A 216 10.92 -2.31 22.28
N ILE A 217 10.21 -3.35 22.70
CA ILE A 217 8.75 -3.33 22.85
C ILE A 217 8.42 -2.73 24.21
N ASN A 218 7.67 -1.65 24.23
CA ASN A 218 7.11 -1.12 25.47
C ASN A 218 5.89 -1.96 25.89
N GLU A 219 6.13 -2.93 26.78
CA GLU A 219 5.10 -3.88 27.27
C GLU A 219 3.94 -3.19 28.01
N ASP A 220 4.20 -2.08 28.71
CA ASP A 220 3.15 -1.32 29.39
C ASP A 220 2.16 -0.69 28.39
N GLU A 221 2.69 -0.14 27.28
CA GLU A 221 1.87 0.38 26.19
C GLU A 221 1.14 -0.74 25.42
N VAL A 222 1.72 -1.94 25.34
CA VAL A 222 1.03 -3.12 24.81
C VAL A 222 -0.18 -3.45 25.68
N GLU A 223 0.00 -3.63 27.00
CA GLU A 223 -1.08 -4.04 27.89
C GLU A 223 -2.21 -3.01 27.95
N LYS A 224 -1.87 -1.71 27.96
CA LYS A 224 -2.85 -0.62 27.88
C LYS A 224 -3.73 -0.73 26.64
N LYS A 225 -3.13 -1.00 25.47
CA LYS A 225 -3.87 -1.19 24.21
C LYS A 225 -4.73 -2.45 24.21
N VAL A 226 -4.23 -3.52 24.81
CA VAL A 226 -4.99 -4.77 24.95
C VAL A 226 -6.24 -4.54 25.81
N ALA A 227 -6.10 -3.83 26.92
CA ALA A 227 -7.23 -3.48 27.79
C ALA A 227 -8.29 -2.64 27.06
N GLU A 228 -7.87 -1.62 26.29
CA GLU A 228 -8.77 -0.81 25.45
C GLU A 228 -9.51 -1.66 24.42
N ALA A 229 -8.80 -2.54 23.72
CA ALA A 229 -9.40 -3.40 22.69
C ALA A 229 -10.36 -4.45 23.27
N ARG A 230 -10.03 -5.06 24.43
CA ARG A 230 -10.92 -5.99 25.14
C ARG A 230 -12.23 -5.31 25.56
N LYS A 231 -12.15 -4.06 26.05
CA LYS A 231 -13.34 -3.27 26.41
C LYS A 231 -14.26 -3.03 25.20
N PHE A 232 -13.68 -2.72 24.04
CA PHE A 232 -14.43 -2.52 22.80
C PHE A 232 -15.15 -3.80 22.35
N MET A 233 -14.45 -4.94 22.26
CA MET A 233 -15.08 -6.19 21.83
C MET A 233 -16.11 -6.73 22.84
N GLY A 234 -15.84 -6.61 24.14
CA GLY A 234 -16.80 -7.00 25.18
C GLY A 234 -18.12 -6.20 25.13
N SER A 235 -18.08 -4.97 24.60
CA SER A 235 -19.28 -4.17 24.35
C SER A 235 -20.04 -4.60 23.08
N THR A 236 -19.35 -5.22 22.13
CA THR A 236 -19.91 -5.64 20.83
C THR A 236 -20.52 -7.04 20.91
N ALA A 237 -19.96 -7.94 21.73
CA ALA A 237 -20.45 -9.30 21.95
C ALA A 237 -21.78 -9.38 22.74
N LYS A 238 -22.29 -8.25 23.25
CA LYS A 238 -23.58 -8.16 23.96
C LYS A 238 -24.76 -7.77 23.04
N LYS A 239 -24.55 -7.69 21.73
CA LYS A 239 -25.62 -7.54 20.72
C LYS A 239 -25.78 -8.84 19.94
#